data_AF-A0A1V5N169-F1
#
_entry.id   AF-A0A1V5N169-F1
#
_cell.length_a   1.000
_cell.length_b   1.000
_cell.length_c   1.000
_cell.angle_alpha   90.00
_cell.angle_beta   90.00
_cell.angle_gamma   90.00
#
_symmetry.space_group_name_H-M   'P 1'
#
loop_
_entity.id
_entity.type
_entity.pdbx_description
1 polymer ?
#
loop_
_entity_poly.entity_id
_entity_poly.type
_entity_poly.pdbx_seq_one_letter_code
_entity_poly.pdbx_strand_id
1 'polypeptide(L)'
;MGMGKFTSRLIGLTANTTYYVRAYATNSQGTAYGEQVAFTTLKEGEVWWPRDNEIEIVDIYNSSTGKTWMDRNLGASQVASSSTDDEAYGNLYQWGRATDGHEDRYGSLSNGTHTLSISDSPGHGKFILTPDSIYDWRNPQNDNLWQGVNGTNNPCPSGYRLPTQAEWIAECQSWSSNNASGAFSSPLKLPMAGFHNCNAYILNDSSYGGYYWSSTVSGPLSKIMYFNKNVVNVYGSSRSYGRSVRCIKD
;
A
#
# COMPACT_ATOMS: atom_id res chain seq x y z
N MET A 1 36.35 -0.06 -6.22
CA MET A 1 35.04 0.53 -6.58
C MET A 1 33.97 -0.30 -5.92
N GLY A 2 33.08 0.30 -5.12
CA GLY A 2 31.97 -0.42 -4.50
C GLY A 2 30.90 -0.71 -5.54
N MET A 3 30.72 -1.97 -5.92
CA MET A 3 29.69 -2.42 -6.86
C MET A 3 28.32 -2.54 -6.16
N GLY A 4 27.88 -1.47 -5.49
CA GLY A 4 26.56 -1.41 -4.86
C GLY A 4 25.59 -0.58 -5.70
N LYS A 5 24.36 -1.05 -5.88
CA LYS A 5 23.26 -0.16 -6.27
C LYS A 5 22.86 0.64 -5.04
N PHE A 6 22.80 1.96 -5.18
CA PHE A 6 22.37 2.86 -4.12
C PHE A 6 21.07 3.53 -4.55
N THR A 7 20.04 3.40 -3.70
CA THR A 7 18.77 4.09 -3.88
C THR A 7 18.70 5.22 -2.86
N SER A 8 18.29 6.41 -3.31
CA SER A 8 18.06 7.56 -2.42
C SER A 8 16.70 8.15 -2.75
N ARG A 9 15.96 8.52 -1.70
CA ARG A 9 14.62 9.08 -1.82
C ARG A 9 14.64 10.58 -1.57
N LEU A 10 14.09 11.35 -2.51
CA LEU A 10 13.91 12.80 -2.37
C LEU A 10 12.48 13.08 -1.87
N ILE A 11 12.35 13.85 -0.80
CA ILE A 11 11.06 14.20 -0.18
C ILE A 11 10.94 15.73 -0.04
N GLY A 12 9.70 16.23 0.10
CA GLY A 12 9.45 17.66 0.32
C GLY A 12 9.68 18.54 -0.91
N LEU A 13 9.60 17.97 -2.12
CA LEU A 13 9.76 18.72 -3.37
C LEU A 13 8.47 19.49 -3.70
N THR A 14 8.62 20.71 -4.23
CA THR A 14 7.52 21.53 -4.72
C THR A 14 6.96 20.91 -5.98
N ALA A 15 5.63 20.90 -6.13
CA ALA A 15 4.95 20.43 -7.33
C ALA A 15 5.32 21.25 -8.58
N ASN A 16 5.20 20.65 -9.77
CA ASN A 16 5.45 21.28 -11.07
C ASN A 16 6.83 21.97 -11.19
N THR A 17 7.85 21.40 -10.54
CA THR A 17 9.17 22.02 -10.40
C THR A 17 10.23 21.09 -10.94
N THR A 18 11.06 21.59 -11.84
CA THR A 18 12.21 20.84 -12.37
C THR A 18 13.35 20.87 -11.37
N TYR A 19 13.80 19.69 -10.95
CA TYR A 19 14.96 19.49 -10.11
C TYR A 19 16.11 18.88 -10.91
N TYR A 20 17.33 19.27 -10.55
CA TYR A 20 18.57 18.72 -11.11
C TYR A 20 19.32 18.02 -9.98
N VAL A 21 19.65 16.75 -10.18
CA VAL A 21 20.28 15.93 -9.15
C VAL A 21 21.54 15.27 -9.70
N ARG A 22 22.53 15.11 -8.84
CA ARG A 22 23.80 14.45 -9.11
C ARG A 22 24.10 13.51 -7.95
N ALA A 23 24.52 12.29 -8.23
CA ALA A 23 25.16 11.46 -7.22
C ALA A 23 26.53 12.07 -6.87
N TYR A 24 26.97 11.97 -5.62
CA TYR A 24 28.32 12.36 -5.22
C TYR A 24 28.95 11.32 -4.32
N ALA A 25 30.28 11.26 -4.33
CA ALA A 25 31.07 10.40 -3.45
C ALA A 25 32.27 11.18 -2.92
N THR A 26 32.51 11.11 -1.61
CA THR A 26 33.63 11.78 -0.94
C THR A 26 34.59 10.75 -0.37
N ASN A 27 35.89 10.97 -0.55
CA ASN A 27 36.96 10.22 0.09
C ASN A 27 38.02 11.19 0.66
N SER A 28 39.13 10.66 1.18
CA SER A 28 40.22 11.47 1.74
C SER A 28 40.90 12.41 0.74
N GLN A 29 40.69 12.22 -0.56
CA GLN A 29 41.26 13.02 -1.64
C GLN A 29 40.27 14.09 -2.18
N GLY A 30 39.00 14.03 -1.80
CA GLY A 30 38.00 15.02 -2.21
C GLY A 30 36.64 14.42 -2.55
N THR A 31 35.80 15.22 -3.22
CA THR A 31 34.45 14.84 -3.65
C THR A 31 34.38 14.76 -5.17
N ALA A 32 33.90 13.63 -5.68
CA ALA A 32 33.55 13.47 -7.09
C ALA A 32 32.03 13.53 -7.25
N TYR A 33 31.56 14.13 -8.35
CA TYR A 33 30.16 14.18 -8.73
C TYR A 33 29.93 13.30 -9.97
N GLY A 34 28.82 12.57 -9.97
CA GLY A 34 28.35 11.83 -11.14
C GLY A 34 27.65 12.73 -12.16
N GLU A 35 27.03 12.09 -13.15
CA GLU A 35 26.23 12.79 -14.16
C GLU A 35 25.03 13.52 -13.54
N GLN A 36 24.70 14.66 -14.14
CA GLN A 36 23.50 15.40 -13.79
C GLN A 36 22.31 14.79 -14.52
N VAL A 37 21.30 14.43 -13.75
CA VAL A 37 19.99 14.07 -14.28
C VAL A 37 18.98 15.12 -13.84
N ALA A 38 17.95 15.33 -14.66
CA ALA A 38 16.86 16.26 -14.35
C ALA A 38 15.54 15.50 -14.33
N PHE A 39 14.65 15.88 -13.43
CA PHE A 39 13.26 15.42 -13.43
C PHE A 39 12.35 16.58 -13.03
N THR A 40 11.10 16.53 -13.46
CA THR A 40 10.09 17.53 -13.07
C THR A 40 9.08 16.85 -12.17
N THR A 41 8.82 17.43 -11.00
CA THR A 41 7.75 16.97 -10.11
C THR A 41 6.39 17.21 -10.75
N LEU A 42 5.43 16.35 -10.40
CA LEU A 42 4.06 16.43 -10.90
C LEU A 42 3.38 17.72 -10.44
N LYS A 43 2.38 18.21 -11.17
CA LYS A 43 1.54 19.32 -10.69
C LYS A 43 0.69 18.89 -9.51
N GLU A 44 0.42 19.84 -8.62
CA GLU A 44 -0.52 19.64 -7.53
C GLU A 44 -1.93 19.46 -8.11
N GLY A 45 -2.58 18.33 -7.78
CA GLY A 45 -3.89 17.98 -8.33
C GLY A 45 -3.87 17.38 -9.75
N GLU A 46 -2.70 17.20 -10.39
CA GLU A 46 -2.59 16.22 -11.48
C GLU A 46 -2.63 14.83 -10.84
N VAL A 47 -3.70 14.10 -11.14
CA VAL A 47 -3.96 12.73 -10.69
C VAL A 47 -2.74 11.87 -10.96
N TRP A 48 -2.20 11.23 -9.92
CA TRP A 48 -1.30 10.09 -10.05
C TRP A 48 -2.11 8.92 -10.62
N TRP A 49 -2.35 8.89 -11.93
CA TRP A 49 -2.77 7.67 -12.62
C TRP A 49 -2.50 7.77 -14.12
N PRO A 50 -1.87 6.75 -14.76
CA PRO A 50 -1.92 5.34 -14.34
C PRO A 50 -0.60 4.61 -14.08
N ARG A 51 -0.59 3.75 -13.05
CA ARG A 51 0.36 2.61 -13.01
C ARG A 51 -0.19 1.23 -12.66
N ASP A 52 -1.46 0.98 -12.96
CA ASP A 52 -1.96 -0.36 -13.34
C ASP A 52 -2.49 -0.35 -14.78
N ASN A 53 -2.56 0.81 -15.46
CA ASN A 53 -2.85 0.85 -16.90
C ASN A 53 -1.57 0.91 -17.77
N GLU A 54 -0.39 1.15 -17.17
CA GLU A 54 0.92 1.11 -17.86
C GLU A 54 1.81 -0.06 -17.42
N ILE A 55 1.58 -0.62 -16.22
CA ILE A 55 2.17 -1.90 -15.80
C ILE A 55 1.11 -2.96 -16.06
N GLU A 56 1.44 -3.93 -16.90
CA GLU A 56 0.57 -5.06 -17.20
C GLU A 56 0.19 -5.78 -15.89
N ILE A 57 -1.12 -5.93 -15.66
CA ILE A 57 -1.64 -6.73 -14.55
C ILE A 57 -1.31 -8.19 -14.85
N VAL A 58 -0.49 -8.80 -14.00
CA VAL A 58 -0.14 -10.21 -14.13
C VAL A 58 -0.94 -11.04 -13.14
N ASP A 59 -1.64 -12.05 -13.67
CA ASP A 59 -2.37 -13.05 -12.89
C ASP A 59 -1.41 -14.06 -12.27
N ILE A 60 -1.59 -14.30 -10.96
CA ILE A 60 -0.95 -15.40 -10.23
C ILE A 60 -2.02 -16.33 -9.68
N TYR A 61 -1.96 -17.59 -10.11
CA TYR A 61 -2.85 -18.64 -9.65
C TYR A 61 -2.24 -19.39 -8.46
N ASN A 62 -2.97 -19.45 -7.35
CA ASN A 62 -2.64 -20.35 -6.24
C ASN A 62 -3.44 -21.65 -6.38
N SER A 63 -2.75 -22.73 -6.77
CA SER A 63 -3.38 -24.05 -6.97
C SER A 63 -3.98 -24.66 -5.71
N SER A 64 -3.51 -24.26 -4.52
CA SER A 64 -4.01 -24.77 -3.25
C SER A 64 -5.36 -24.16 -2.88
N THR A 65 -5.63 -22.93 -3.30
CA THR A 65 -6.89 -22.22 -3.02
C THR A 65 -7.83 -22.15 -4.23
N GLY A 66 -7.32 -22.42 -5.43
CA GLY A 66 -8.07 -22.28 -6.68
C GLY A 66 -8.36 -20.82 -7.05
N LYS A 67 -7.59 -19.87 -6.49
CA LYS A 67 -7.82 -18.43 -6.66
C LYS A 67 -6.73 -17.77 -7.49
N THR A 68 -7.13 -16.76 -8.24
CA THR A 68 -6.24 -15.92 -9.05
C THR A 68 -6.13 -14.54 -8.41
N TRP A 69 -4.90 -14.04 -8.31
CA TRP A 69 -4.53 -12.81 -7.63
C TRP A 69 -3.68 -11.92 -8.52
N MET A 70 -3.57 -10.63 -8.19
CA MET A 70 -2.52 -9.78 -8.75
C MET A 70 -1.14 -10.20 -8.24
N ASP A 71 -0.13 -10.12 -9.11
CA ASP A 71 1.27 -10.46 -8.80
C ASP A 71 1.95 -9.50 -7.80
N ARG A 72 1.44 -8.28 -7.63
CA ARG A 72 1.96 -7.27 -6.69
C ARG A 72 0.87 -6.51 -5.92
N ASN A 73 1.28 -5.79 -4.87
CA ASN A 73 0.38 -4.92 -4.11
C ASN A 73 -0.07 -3.77 -4.99
N LEU A 74 -1.28 -3.27 -4.77
CA LEU A 74 -1.80 -2.13 -5.50
C LEU A 74 -0.88 -0.90 -5.30
N GLY A 75 -0.39 -0.32 -6.39
CA GLY A 75 0.59 0.78 -6.38
C GLY A 75 2.06 0.36 -6.22
N ALA A 76 2.38 -0.94 -6.21
CA ALA A 76 3.77 -1.42 -6.19
C ALA A 76 4.41 -1.36 -7.59
N SER A 77 5.70 -1.03 -7.67
CA SER A 77 6.42 -0.94 -8.94
C SER A 77 6.90 -2.30 -9.46
N GLN A 78 7.05 -3.30 -8.57
CA GLN A 78 7.52 -4.64 -8.91
C GLN A 78 6.90 -5.75 -8.03
N VAL A 79 7.03 -6.99 -8.51
CA VAL A 79 6.82 -8.19 -7.67
C VAL A 79 7.93 -8.26 -6.62
N ALA A 80 7.58 -8.63 -5.39
CA ALA A 80 8.54 -8.72 -4.31
C ALA A 80 9.68 -9.69 -4.61
N SER A 81 10.90 -9.19 -4.48
CA SER A 81 12.15 -9.96 -4.50
C SER A 81 12.60 -10.41 -3.11
N SER A 82 12.05 -9.78 -2.06
CA SER A 82 12.20 -10.18 -0.66
C SER A 82 10.99 -9.71 0.16
N SER A 83 10.85 -10.20 1.40
CA SER A 83 9.81 -9.70 2.30
C SER A 83 9.98 -8.23 2.71
N THR A 84 11.14 -7.63 2.43
CA THR A 84 11.50 -6.26 2.78
C THR A 84 11.80 -5.39 1.57
N ASP A 85 11.29 -5.80 0.40
CA ASP A 85 11.45 -5.10 -0.87
C ASP A 85 10.54 -3.86 -0.92
N ASP A 86 11.11 -2.67 -0.77
CA ASP A 86 10.38 -1.42 -0.65
C ASP A 86 9.61 -1.05 -1.91
N GLU A 87 10.15 -1.41 -3.07
CA GLU A 87 9.52 -1.22 -4.38
C GLU A 87 8.27 -2.12 -4.56
N ALA A 88 8.16 -3.20 -3.78
CA ALA A 88 7.02 -4.11 -3.80
C ALA A 88 5.93 -3.78 -2.78
N TYR A 89 6.15 -2.81 -1.88
CA TYR A 89 5.23 -2.52 -0.79
C TYR A 89 3.88 -1.99 -1.24
N GLY A 90 3.86 -1.21 -2.32
CA GLY A 90 2.66 -0.54 -2.82
C GLY A 90 2.09 0.51 -1.86
N ASN A 91 0.87 0.94 -2.12
CA ASN A 91 0.20 2.04 -1.42
C ASN A 91 -0.56 1.58 -0.17
N LEU A 92 -0.96 2.55 0.67
CA LEU A 92 -1.59 2.33 1.98
C LEU A 92 -2.96 3.01 2.07
N TYR A 93 -4.01 2.25 1.77
CA TYR A 93 -5.38 2.75 1.62
C TYR A 93 -6.14 2.82 2.95
N GLN A 94 -6.97 3.85 3.15
CA GLN A 94 -7.99 3.87 4.20
C GLN A 94 -9.18 3.02 3.75
N TRP A 95 -9.73 2.20 4.66
CA TRP A 95 -10.69 1.18 4.26
C TRP A 95 -11.96 1.79 3.66
N GLY A 96 -12.36 1.33 2.48
CA GLY A 96 -13.55 1.80 1.77
C GLY A 96 -13.36 3.08 0.95
N ARG A 97 -12.19 3.71 1.00
CA ARG A 97 -11.94 4.94 0.24
C ARG A 97 -11.43 4.63 -1.16
N ALA A 98 -11.92 5.37 -2.16
CA ALA A 98 -11.38 5.27 -3.53
C ALA A 98 -9.95 5.81 -3.58
N THR A 99 -9.19 5.36 -4.57
CA THR A 99 -7.89 5.95 -4.94
C THR A 99 -8.09 7.42 -5.29
N ASP A 100 -7.54 8.31 -4.47
CA ASP A 100 -7.70 9.77 -4.64
C ASP A 100 -6.43 10.55 -4.26
N GLY A 101 -5.34 9.83 -3.97
CA GLY A 101 -4.04 10.36 -3.55
C GLY A 101 -3.73 10.13 -2.08
N HIS A 102 -4.71 9.78 -1.25
CA HIS A 102 -4.48 9.55 0.19
C HIS A 102 -3.63 8.31 0.46
N GLU A 103 -3.71 7.35 -0.44
CA GLU A 103 -3.03 6.07 -0.35
C GLU A 103 -1.52 6.17 -0.58
N ASP A 104 -1.04 7.31 -1.11
CA ASP A 104 0.39 7.53 -1.37
C ASP A 104 1.19 7.38 -0.08
N ARG A 105 1.95 6.28 -0.04
CA ARG A 105 2.81 5.89 1.08
C ARG A 105 3.79 6.99 1.48
N TYR A 106 4.09 7.95 0.61
CA TYR A 106 5.19 8.88 0.82
C TYR A 106 4.77 10.35 0.67
N GLY A 107 3.72 10.64 -0.09
CA GLY A 107 3.10 11.97 -0.17
C GLY A 107 2.17 12.31 1.00
N SER A 108 1.61 11.32 1.70
CA SER A 108 0.65 11.53 2.79
C SER A 108 1.26 12.13 4.08
N LEU A 109 2.57 12.01 4.28
CA LEU A 109 3.24 12.25 5.58
C LEU A 109 3.26 13.71 6.07
N SER A 110 2.98 14.69 5.20
CA SER A 110 3.11 16.12 5.55
C SER A 110 1.82 16.93 5.40
N ASN A 111 0.70 16.33 4.97
CA ASN A 111 -0.51 17.09 4.61
C ASN A 111 -1.83 16.37 4.94
N GLY A 112 -1.87 15.58 6.03
CA GLY A 112 -3.11 14.97 6.51
C GLY A 112 -4.13 15.99 7.04
N THR A 113 -5.39 15.57 7.19
CA THR A 113 -6.48 16.41 7.73
C THR A 113 -7.22 15.71 8.85
N HIS A 114 -7.70 16.44 9.85
CA HIS A 114 -8.57 15.88 10.91
C HIS A 114 -10.07 16.00 10.59
N THR A 115 -10.43 16.55 9.44
CA THR A 115 -11.82 16.68 9.01
C THR A 115 -12.30 15.36 8.41
N LEU A 116 -13.24 14.71 9.09
CA LEU A 116 -13.90 13.51 8.59
C LEU A 116 -14.75 13.82 7.35
N SER A 117 -14.81 12.89 6.42
CA SER A 117 -15.73 12.99 5.30
C SER A 117 -17.16 12.67 5.74
N ILE A 118 -18.13 13.40 5.18
CA ILE A 118 -19.56 13.09 5.31
C ILE A 118 -20.10 12.28 4.13
N SER A 119 -19.27 12.01 3.12
CA SER A 119 -19.61 11.28 1.90
C SER A 119 -18.55 10.23 1.55
N ASP A 120 -18.82 9.46 0.50
CA ASP A 120 -17.93 8.41 -0.01
C ASP A 120 -16.69 8.98 -0.73
N SER A 121 -16.62 10.31 -0.93
CA SER A 121 -15.49 11.01 -1.55
C SER A 121 -15.21 12.34 -0.83
N PRO A 122 -14.08 12.48 -0.11
CA PRO A 122 -13.75 13.70 0.63
C PRO A 122 -13.51 14.95 -0.23
N GLY A 123 -13.35 14.78 -1.56
CA GLY A 123 -13.02 15.87 -2.49
C GLY A 123 -11.55 16.32 -2.46
N HIS A 124 -10.67 15.55 -1.81
CA HIS A 124 -9.23 15.81 -1.75
C HIS A 124 -8.44 14.50 -1.57
N GLY A 125 -7.16 14.48 -1.93
CA GLY A 125 -6.27 13.33 -1.71
C GLY A 125 -5.55 13.29 -0.36
N LYS A 126 -5.96 14.12 0.63
CA LYS A 126 -5.32 14.09 1.96
C LYS A 126 -5.73 12.85 2.74
N PHE A 127 -4.79 12.24 3.47
CA PHE A 127 -5.11 11.20 4.43
C PHE A 127 -5.87 11.80 5.62
N ILE A 128 -6.96 11.15 6.03
CA ILE A 128 -7.80 11.65 7.13
C ILE A 128 -7.29 11.05 8.44
N LEU A 129 -6.74 11.91 9.28
CA LEU A 129 -6.15 11.60 10.57
C LEU A 129 -7.22 11.62 11.66
N THR A 130 -7.36 10.51 12.38
CA THR A 130 -8.40 10.37 13.40
C THR A 130 -7.82 9.72 14.65
N PRO A 131 -8.32 10.06 15.85
CA PRO A 131 -8.14 9.19 17.01
C PRO A 131 -8.70 7.79 16.72
N ASP A 132 -8.12 6.76 17.34
CA ASP A 132 -8.56 5.37 17.17
C ASP A 132 -10.04 5.17 17.53
N SER A 133 -10.62 6.00 18.42
CA SER A 133 -12.01 5.88 18.89
C SER A 133 -13.09 6.16 17.85
N ILE A 134 -12.78 6.84 16.74
CA ILE A 134 -13.73 7.11 15.65
C ILE A 134 -13.77 5.95 14.65
N TYR A 135 -12.73 5.11 14.66
CA TYR A 135 -12.57 3.90 13.86
C TYR A 135 -12.66 4.06 12.32
N ASP A 136 -12.82 5.27 11.79
CA ASP A 136 -13.10 5.51 10.35
C ASP A 136 -12.71 6.92 9.91
N TRP A 137 -12.41 7.08 8.62
CA TRP A 137 -12.09 8.36 7.97
C TRP A 137 -13.35 9.17 7.62
N ARG A 138 -14.53 8.54 7.70
CA ARG A 138 -15.82 9.18 7.45
C ARG A 138 -16.77 9.05 8.64
N ASN A 139 -17.66 10.02 8.76
CA ASN A 139 -18.78 10.00 9.69
C ASN A 139 -20.02 10.63 9.02
N PRO A 140 -21.10 9.86 8.77
CA PRO A 140 -21.35 8.49 9.22
C PRO A 140 -20.49 7.44 8.50
N GLN A 141 -20.26 6.29 9.17
CA GLN A 141 -19.61 5.11 8.56
C GLN A 141 -20.47 4.53 7.43
N ASN A 142 -19.84 3.81 6.48
CA ASN A 142 -20.55 3.10 5.43
C ASN A 142 -19.90 1.74 5.16
N ASP A 143 -20.66 0.68 5.46
CA ASP A 143 -20.23 -0.71 5.34
C ASP A 143 -20.34 -1.25 3.90
N ASN A 144 -21.00 -0.52 3.01
CA ASN A 144 -21.24 -0.94 1.62
C ASN A 144 -20.07 -0.61 0.67
N LEU A 145 -18.98 -0.04 1.19
CA LEU A 145 -17.78 0.28 0.43
C LEU A 145 -16.95 -0.99 0.19
N TRP A 146 -16.28 -1.06 -0.97
CA TRP A 146 -15.41 -2.19 -1.37
C TRP A 146 -16.11 -3.56 -1.45
N GLN A 147 -17.44 -3.58 -1.62
CA GLN A 147 -18.23 -4.81 -1.66
C GLN A 147 -18.33 -5.38 -3.08
N GLY A 148 -17.37 -6.24 -3.44
CA GLY A 148 -17.36 -6.96 -4.72
C GLY A 148 -16.66 -6.21 -5.86
N VAL A 149 -16.57 -6.85 -7.04
CA VAL A 149 -15.91 -6.27 -8.23
C VAL A 149 -16.51 -4.94 -8.69
N ASN A 150 -17.84 -4.81 -8.59
CA ASN A 150 -18.58 -3.59 -8.91
C ASN A 150 -18.89 -2.74 -7.66
N GLY A 151 -18.22 -3.03 -6.54
CA GLY A 151 -18.46 -2.34 -5.28
C GLY A 151 -18.03 -0.87 -5.36
N THR A 152 -18.79 0.00 -4.70
CA THR A 152 -18.44 1.42 -4.57
C THR A 152 -17.02 1.57 -4.04
N ASN A 153 -16.25 2.48 -4.65
CA ASN A 153 -14.87 2.79 -4.31
C ASN A 153 -13.86 1.63 -4.42
N ASN A 154 -14.20 0.50 -5.06
CA ASN A 154 -13.24 -0.58 -5.28
C ASN A 154 -11.97 -0.03 -5.97
N PRO A 155 -10.79 -0.06 -5.32
CA PRO A 155 -9.58 0.55 -5.83
C PRO A 155 -8.83 -0.41 -6.78
N CYS A 156 -9.26 -1.68 -6.84
CA CYS A 156 -8.65 -2.70 -7.68
C CYS A 156 -8.98 -2.48 -9.16
N PRO A 157 -8.12 -2.93 -10.08
CA PRO A 157 -8.40 -2.89 -11.52
C PRO A 157 -9.66 -3.66 -11.92
N SER A 158 -10.12 -3.43 -13.14
CA SER A 158 -11.31 -4.11 -13.70
C SER A 158 -11.19 -5.63 -13.61
N GLY A 159 -12.22 -6.30 -13.11
CA GLY A 159 -12.24 -7.74 -12.87
C GLY A 159 -11.62 -8.17 -11.54
N TYR A 160 -11.04 -7.25 -10.77
CA TYR A 160 -10.47 -7.53 -9.46
C TYR A 160 -11.23 -6.79 -8.36
N ARG A 161 -11.13 -7.33 -7.14
CA ARG A 161 -11.67 -6.72 -5.93
C ARG A 161 -10.75 -6.98 -4.75
N LEU A 162 -11.09 -6.40 -3.60
CA LEU A 162 -10.49 -6.84 -2.34
C LEU A 162 -10.93 -8.27 -1.99
N PRO A 163 -10.02 -9.09 -1.45
CA PRO A 163 -10.35 -10.40 -0.91
C PRO A 163 -11.21 -10.26 0.35
N THR A 164 -12.02 -11.28 0.61
CA THR A 164 -12.76 -11.45 1.85
C THR A 164 -11.86 -11.99 2.96
N GLN A 165 -12.34 -11.96 4.21
CA GLN A 165 -11.67 -12.61 5.33
C GLN A 165 -11.43 -14.10 5.08
N ALA A 166 -12.43 -14.80 4.51
CA ALA A 166 -12.34 -16.23 4.23
C ALA A 166 -11.27 -16.55 3.18
N GLU A 167 -11.15 -15.72 2.15
CA GLU A 167 -10.11 -15.87 1.12
C GLU A 167 -8.71 -15.63 1.68
N TRP A 168 -8.55 -14.66 2.59
CA TRP A 168 -7.27 -14.50 3.30
C TRP A 168 -6.94 -15.69 4.19
N ILE A 169 -7.91 -16.23 4.93
CA ILE A 169 -7.69 -17.40 5.78
C ILE A 169 -7.24 -18.61 4.93
N ALA A 170 -7.91 -18.87 3.81
CA ALA A 170 -7.57 -19.95 2.89
C ALA A 170 -6.16 -19.75 2.29
N GLU A 171 -5.82 -18.52 1.90
CA GLU A 171 -4.49 -18.17 1.42
C GLU A 171 -3.42 -18.45 2.48
N CYS A 172 -3.59 -17.96 3.71
CA CYS A 172 -2.64 -18.21 4.80
C CYS A 172 -2.45 -19.70 5.12
N GLN A 173 -3.52 -20.50 5.04
CA GLN A 173 -3.46 -21.95 5.26
C GLN A 173 -2.68 -22.70 4.16
N SER A 174 -2.51 -22.09 2.99
CA SER A 174 -1.72 -22.67 1.89
C SER A 174 -0.22 -22.49 2.06
N TRP A 175 0.23 -21.66 3.01
CA TRP A 175 1.64 -21.35 3.19
C TRP A 175 2.39 -22.48 3.89
N SER A 176 3.67 -22.62 3.56
CA SER A 176 4.56 -23.62 4.18
C SER A 176 4.84 -23.33 5.66
N SER A 177 4.67 -22.08 6.11
CA SER A 177 4.78 -21.68 7.51
C SER A 177 3.92 -20.45 7.82
N ASN A 178 3.35 -20.40 9.02
CA ASN A 178 2.49 -19.30 9.47
C ASN A 178 3.29 -18.08 9.93
N ASN A 179 4.09 -17.49 9.03
CA ASN A 179 4.88 -16.30 9.27
C ASN A 179 5.30 -15.61 7.94
N ALA A 180 6.10 -14.55 8.04
CA ALA A 180 6.61 -13.80 6.89
C ALA A 180 7.41 -14.65 5.88
N SER A 181 8.07 -15.71 6.33
CA SER A 181 8.79 -16.63 5.43
C SER A 181 7.81 -17.39 4.53
N GLY A 182 6.72 -17.89 5.11
CA GLY A 182 5.67 -18.59 4.34
C GLY A 182 4.90 -17.64 3.44
N ALA A 183 4.61 -16.43 3.91
CA ALA A 183 3.95 -15.38 3.12
C ALA A 183 4.77 -14.98 1.88
N PHE A 184 6.09 -14.87 2.01
CA PHE A 184 6.97 -14.56 0.88
C PHE A 184 7.23 -15.78 -0.03
N SER A 185 7.26 -16.98 0.54
CA SER A 185 7.44 -18.22 -0.23
C SER A 185 6.18 -18.68 -0.96
N SER A 186 5.02 -18.09 -0.65
CA SER A 186 3.76 -18.36 -1.36
C SER A 186 3.81 -17.83 -2.79
N PRO A 187 2.87 -18.27 -3.67
CA PRO A 187 2.77 -17.71 -5.02
C PRO A 187 2.64 -16.17 -5.03
N LEU A 188 1.98 -15.58 -4.02
CA LEU A 188 1.72 -14.14 -3.94
C LEU A 188 2.94 -13.30 -3.52
N LYS A 189 3.97 -13.92 -2.94
CA LYS A 189 5.19 -13.27 -2.46
C LYS A 189 4.92 -12.00 -1.63
N LEU A 190 4.09 -12.12 -0.59
CA LEU A 190 3.62 -10.93 0.14
C LEU A 190 4.75 -10.24 0.93
N PRO A 191 5.00 -8.94 0.73
CA PRO A 191 5.98 -8.20 1.52
C PRO A 191 5.43 -7.72 2.87
N MET A 192 6.34 -7.44 3.81
CA MET A 192 6.08 -6.80 5.10
C MET A 192 6.01 -5.28 4.94
N ALA A 193 5.00 -4.84 4.21
CA ALA A 193 4.85 -3.45 3.76
C ALA A 193 4.47 -2.45 4.87
N GLY A 194 4.34 -2.87 6.13
CA GLY A 194 3.98 -1.96 7.22
C GLY A 194 2.58 -1.35 7.06
N PHE A 195 2.36 -0.18 7.67
CA PHE A 195 1.08 0.51 7.63
C PHE A 195 1.21 2.02 7.93
N HIS A 196 0.14 2.76 7.65
CA HIS A 196 -0.04 4.16 8.05
C HIS A 196 -0.99 4.21 9.25
N ASN A 197 -0.51 4.68 10.40
CA ASN A 197 -1.35 4.88 11.59
C ASN A 197 -2.28 6.09 11.37
N CYS A 198 -3.46 6.08 11.98
CA CYS A 198 -4.42 7.18 11.91
C CYS A 198 -3.95 8.49 12.57
N ASN A 199 -2.83 8.48 13.31
CA ASN A 199 -2.19 9.66 13.93
C ASN A 199 -0.95 10.17 13.19
N ALA A 200 -0.86 9.99 11.87
CA ALA A 200 0.16 10.57 10.97
C ALA A 200 1.56 9.91 10.99
N TYR A 201 1.73 8.76 11.63
CA TYR A 201 2.97 7.99 11.56
C TYR A 201 2.84 6.86 10.53
N ILE A 202 3.73 6.84 9.53
CA ILE A 202 3.93 5.66 8.70
C ILE A 202 5.06 4.83 9.30
N LEU A 203 4.76 3.57 9.56
CA LEU A 203 5.75 2.59 9.99
C LEU A 203 6.12 1.76 8.76
N ASN A 204 7.12 2.24 8.02
CA ASN A 204 7.60 1.68 6.75
C ASN A 204 8.58 0.50 6.91
N ASP A 205 8.71 -0.09 8.10
CA ASP A 205 9.81 -0.99 8.39
C ASP A 205 9.40 -2.47 8.51
N SER A 206 10.24 -3.31 7.91
CA SER A 206 10.39 -4.76 8.03
C SER A 206 10.31 -5.35 9.46
N SER A 207 10.35 -4.51 10.48
CA SER A 207 10.25 -4.86 11.89
C SER A 207 8.79 -5.08 12.36
N TYR A 208 7.77 -4.57 11.63
CA TYR A 208 6.37 -4.63 12.09
C TYR A 208 5.53 -5.76 11.45
N GLY A 209 5.68 -5.99 10.14
CA GLY A 209 4.98 -7.04 9.42
C GLY A 209 4.19 -6.57 8.18
N GLY A 210 3.48 -7.51 7.56
CA GLY A 210 2.56 -7.25 6.46
C GLY A 210 1.13 -7.05 6.97
N TYR A 211 0.47 -6.01 6.49
CA TYR A 211 -0.91 -5.68 6.87
C TYR A 211 -1.77 -5.45 5.63
N TYR A 212 -2.79 -6.28 5.47
CA TYR A 212 -3.57 -6.37 4.25
C TYR A 212 -5.06 -6.23 4.54
N TRP A 213 -5.72 -5.31 3.85
CA TRP A 213 -7.17 -5.16 3.96
C TRP A 213 -7.92 -6.36 3.38
N SER A 214 -9.10 -6.61 3.94
CA SER A 214 -10.15 -7.39 3.31
C SER A 214 -11.41 -6.54 3.15
N SER A 215 -12.32 -6.94 2.25
CA SER A 215 -13.65 -6.32 2.08
C SER A 215 -14.62 -6.66 3.24
N THR A 216 -14.27 -7.59 4.12
CA THR A 216 -15.16 -8.05 5.19
C THR A 216 -15.25 -7.04 6.33
N VAL A 217 -16.46 -6.55 6.56
CA VAL A 217 -16.82 -5.66 7.67
C VAL A 217 -16.86 -6.40 9.02
N SER A 218 -16.53 -5.71 10.11
CA SER A 218 -16.52 -6.26 11.47
C SER A 218 -17.02 -5.23 12.48
N GLY A 219 -18.33 -4.93 12.47
CA GLY A 219 -18.89 -3.83 13.26
C GLY A 219 -18.28 -2.49 12.83
N PRO A 220 -17.80 -1.64 13.75
CA PRO A 220 -17.18 -0.36 13.39
C PRO A 220 -15.79 -0.51 12.74
N LEU A 221 -15.27 -1.74 12.67
CA LEU A 221 -13.97 -2.09 12.11
C LEU A 221 -14.12 -2.80 10.76
N SER A 222 -13.00 -3.11 10.13
CA SER A 222 -12.92 -4.03 8.99
C SER A 222 -11.82 -5.06 9.19
N LYS A 223 -11.96 -6.24 8.57
CA LYS A 223 -11.01 -7.33 8.73
C LYS A 223 -9.72 -7.06 7.98
N ILE A 224 -8.62 -7.48 8.60
CA ILE A 224 -7.29 -7.50 7.99
C ILE A 224 -6.67 -8.88 8.13
N MET A 225 -5.77 -9.18 7.22
CA MET A 225 -4.75 -10.20 7.41
C MET A 225 -3.45 -9.52 7.84
N TYR A 226 -2.86 -10.01 8.92
CA TYR A 226 -1.59 -9.57 9.48
C TYR A 226 -0.61 -10.74 9.53
N PHE A 227 0.65 -10.49 9.19
CA PHE A 227 1.73 -11.41 9.49
C PHE A 227 3.01 -10.70 9.88
N ASN A 228 3.84 -11.36 10.68
CA ASN A 228 5.20 -10.92 10.97
C ASN A 228 6.16 -12.13 10.94
N LYS A 229 7.38 -11.96 11.45
CA LYS A 229 8.41 -13.02 11.46
C LYS A 229 7.99 -14.29 12.23
N ASN A 230 6.99 -14.20 13.10
CA ASN A 230 6.62 -15.26 14.05
C ASN A 230 5.20 -15.81 13.82
N VAL A 231 4.25 -14.96 13.41
CA VAL A 231 2.82 -15.30 13.42
C VAL A 231 2.06 -14.74 12.22
N VAL A 232 0.89 -15.32 11.99
CA VAL A 232 -0.16 -14.82 11.09
C VAL A 232 -1.45 -14.72 11.90
N ASN A 233 -2.19 -13.62 11.74
CA ASN A 233 -3.48 -13.40 12.39
C ASN A 233 -4.46 -12.71 11.44
N VAL A 234 -5.75 -12.96 11.66
CA VAL A 234 -6.84 -12.27 10.95
C VAL A 234 -7.79 -11.68 11.98
N TYR A 235 -7.91 -10.36 12.03
CA TYR A 235 -8.65 -9.65 13.08
C TYR A 235 -9.24 -8.33 12.59
N GLY A 236 -10.05 -7.67 13.41
CA GLY A 236 -10.67 -6.38 13.09
C GLY A 236 -9.70 -5.22 13.33
N SER A 237 -9.65 -4.27 12.40
CA SER A 237 -8.85 -3.06 12.52
C SER A 237 -9.66 -1.82 12.15
N SER A 238 -9.33 -0.69 12.80
CA SER A 238 -9.90 0.62 12.49
C SER A 238 -9.71 0.96 11.01
N ARG A 239 -10.80 1.36 10.35
CA ARG A 239 -10.85 1.76 8.95
C ARG A 239 -10.07 3.04 8.66
N SER A 240 -9.73 3.80 9.70
CA SER A 240 -8.90 5.01 9.61
C SER A 240 -7.42 4.72 9.32
N TYR A 241 -6.95 3.46 9.45
CA TYR A 241 -5.57 3.09 9.15
C TYR A 241 -5.34 2.97 7.63
N GLY A 242 -4.13 3.28 7.18
CA GLY A 242 -3.69 2.96 5.84
C GLY A 242 -3.05 1.57 5.82
N ARG A 243 -3.54 0.65 5.00
CA ARG A 243 -2.97 -0.70 4.85
C ARG A 243 -2.87 -1.11 3.39
N SER A 244 -2.06 -2.13 3.15
CA SER A 244 -1.81 -2.62 1.79
C SER A 244 -3.07 -3.27 1.23
N VAL A 245 -3.24 -3.15 -0.09
CA VAL A 245 -4.28 -3.85 -0.85
C VAL A 245 -3.60 -4.83 -1.80
N ARG A 246 -4.04 -6.09 -1.75
CA ARG A 246 -3.70 -7.13 -2.71
C ARG A 246 -5.00 -7.67 -3.29
N CYS A 247 -5.22 -7.45 -4.58
CA CYS A 247 -6.50 -7.75 -5.19
C CYS A 247 -6.59 -9.21 -5.66
N ILE A 248 -7.81 -9.74 -5.61
CA ILE A 248 -8.19 -11.07 -6.08
C ILE A 248 -9.13 -10.91 -7.28
N LYS A 249 -9.06 -11.83 -8.25
CA LYS A 249 -9.90 -11.83 -9.45
C LYS A 249 -11.23 -12.54 -9.19
N ASP A 250 -12.31 -11.96 -9.68
CA ASP A 250 -13.66 -12.56 -9.73
C ASP A 250 -14.02 -13.06 -11.13
#